data_AF-B8F8E5-F1
#
_entry.id   AF-B8F8E5-F1
#
_cell.length_a   1.000
_cell.length_b   1.000
_cell.length_c   1.000
_cell.angle_alpha   90.00
_cell.angle_beta   90.00
_cell.angle_gamma   90.00
#
_symmetry.space_group_name_H-M   'P 1'
#
loop_
_entity.id
_entity.type
_entity.pdbx_description
1 polymer ?
#
loop_
_entity_poly.entity_id
_entity_poly.type
_entity_poly.pdbx_seq_one_letter_code
_entity_poly.pdbx_strand_id
1 'polypeptide(L)'
;MKTVIGSYYRSKWFEENERSNLPLFLHLVDLYEHIISELLPINTDTLSSIEEKLALNKKLEQTHQEINQLKKKLKAEKQFNRKVEINLKLKELENSFLIFD
;
A
#
# COMPACT_ATOMS: atom_id res chain seq x y z
N MET A 1 22.96 10.20 10.92
CA MET A 1 21.49 10.21 11.07
C MET A 1 20.93 9.06 10.23
N LYS A 2 20.21 8.10 10.83
CA LYS A 2 19.66 6.93 10.11
C LYS A 2 18.24 7.29 9.65
N THR A 3 18.10 7.77 8.42
CA THR A 3 16.79 8.10 7.85
C THR A 3 16.09 6.82 7.42
N VAL A 4 14.91 6.56 7.97
CA VAL A 4 14.05 5.45 7.55
C VAL A 4 13.26 5.93 6.33
N ILE A 5 13.44 5.26 5.19
CA ILE A 5 12.92 5.70 3.89
C ILE A 5 11.43 5.34 3.70
N GLY A 6 10.80 4.59 4.62
CA GLY A 6 9.38 4.21 4.49
C GLY A 6 8.78 3.51 5.72
N SER A 7 7.59 2.96 5.53
CA SER A 7 6.89 2.10 6.51
C SER A 7 7.63 0.77 6.68
N TYR A 8 7.43 0.10 7.82
CA TYR A 8 7.96 -1.25 8.03
C TYR A 8 7.07 -2.28 7.31
N TYR A 9 7.57 -2.85 6.21
CA TYR A 9 6.90 -3.94 5.50
C TYR A 9 7.25 -5.28 6.12
N ARG A 10 6.25 -6.15 6.27
CA ARG A 10 6.42 -7.48 6.85
C ARG A 10 5.40 -8.44 6.27
N SER A 11 5.87 -9.58 5.78
CA SER A 11 5.00 -10.70 5.40
C SER A 11 4.45 -11.39 6.65
N LYS A 12 3.47 -12.29 6.46
CA LYS A 12 3.08 -13.23 7.51
C LYS A 12 4.26 -14.15 7.84
N TRP A 13 4.24 -14.72 9.04
CA TRP A 13 5.19 -15.78 9.40
C TRP A 13 4.98 -16.96 8.45
N PHE A 14 6.05 -17.38 7.79
CA PHE A 14 6.05 -18.59 6.97
C PHE A 14 6.09 -19.83 7.88
N GLU A 15 5.44 -20.90 7.46
CA GLU A 15 5.60 -22.19 8.12
C GLU A 15 6.94 -22.84 7.75
N GLU A 16 7.43 -23.76 8.59
CA GLU A 16 8.79 -24.30 8.46
C GLU A 16 9.03 -25.05 7.14
N ASN A 17 7.96 -25.53 6.52
CA ASN A 17 7.89 -26.25 5.25
C ASN A 17 7.76 -25.35 4.00
N GLU A 18 7.57 -24.04 4.15
CA GLU A 18 7.39 -23.09 3.03
C GLU A 18 8.69 -22.38 2.61
N ARG A 19 9.86 -22.94 2.97
CA ARG A 19 11.15 -22.35 2.61
C ARG A 19 11.38 -22.42 1.10
N SER A 20 11.28 -21.27 0.43
CA SER A 20 11.71 -21.10 -0.95
C SER A 20 13.24 -20.98 -1.04
N ASN A 21 13.81 -21.41 -2.16
CA ASN A 21 15.24 -21.21 -2.43
C ASN A 21 15.52 -19.71 -2.62
N LEU A 22 16.61 -19.22 -2.03
CA LEU A 22 17.01 -17.83 -2.21
C LEU A 22 17.36 -17.61 -3.69
N PRO A 23 16.72 -16.65 -4.38
CA PRO A 23 17.05 -16.35 -5.75
C PRO A 23 18.51 -15.88 -5.88
N LEU A 24 19.19 -16.37 -6.91
CA LEU A 24 20.60 -16.09 -7.16
C LEU A 24 20.72 -14.75 -7.88
N PHE A 25 21.26 -13.74 -7.19
CA PHE A 25 21.56 -12.43 -7.78
C PHE A 25 23.05 -12.13 -7.72
N LEU A 26 23.53 -11.38 -8.70
CA LEU A 26 24.93 -10.96 -8.78
C LEU A 26 25.23 -9.81 -7.80
N HIS A 27 24.27 -8.90 -7.61
CA HIS A 27 24.41 -7.79 -6.69
C HIS A 27 23.42 -7.90 -5.54
N LEU A 28 23.89 -7.52 -4.34
CA LEU A 28 23.10 -7.52 -3.13
C LEU A 28 21.93 -6.52 -3.20
N VAL A 29 22.11 -5.43 -3.97
CA VAL A 29 21.05 -4.44 -4.22
C VAL A 29 19.88 -5.12 -4.92
N ASP A 30 20.12 -5.81 -6.03
CA ASP A 30 19.11 -6.53 -6.82
C ASP A 30 18.32 -7.55 -5.98
N LEU A 31 19.01 -8.27 -5.10
CA LEU A 31 18.38 -9.21 -4.16
C LEU A 31 17.41 -8.48 -3.23
N TYR A 32 17.83 -7.36 -2.65
CA TYR A 32 16.97 -6.57 -1.77
C TYR A 32 15.81 -5.94 -2.53
N GLU A 33 16.01 -5.48 -3.76
CA GLU A 33 14.92 -4.97 -4.59
C GLU A 33 13.85 -6.03 -4.83
N HIS A 34 14.28 -7.25 -5.16
CA HIS A 34 13.38 -8.36 -5.39
C HIS A 34 12.56 -8.71 -4.14
N ILE A 35 13.23 -8.90 -2.99
CA ILE A 35 12.57 -9.26 -1.73
C ILE A 35 11.60 -8.15 -1.28
N ILE A 36 12.03 -6.88 -1.35
CA ILE A 36 11.16 -5.76 -0.98
C ILE A 36 9.95 -5.72 -1.91
N SER A 37 10.15 -5.91 -3.21
CA SER A 37 9.07 -5.92 -4.20
C SER A 37 8.05 -7.04 -3.95
N GLU A 38 8.49 -8.21 -3.47
CA GLU A 38 7.62 -9.33 -3.09
C GLU A 38 6.82 -9.03 -1.80
N LEU A 39 7.39 -8.24 -0.89
CA LEU A 39 6.71 -7.79 0.32
C LEU A 39 5.70 -6.66 0.08
N LEU A 40 5.79 -5.95 -1.04
CA LEU A 40 4.88 -4.86 -1.35
C LEU A 40 3.51 -5.42 -1.77
N PRO A 41 2.40 -4.85 -1.24
CA PRO A 41 1.06 -5.31 -1.60
C PRO A 41 0.73 -5.05 -3.07
N ILE A 42 1.38 -4.06 -3.70
CA ILE A 42 1.27 -3.78 -5.13
C ILE A 42 2.68 -3.71 -5.72
N ASN A 43 2.94 -4.61 -6.66
CA ASN A 43 4.19 -4.66 -7.41
C ASN A 43 3.87 -4.37 -8.89
N THR A 44 4.19 -3.17 -9.33
CA THR A 44 4.07 -2.77 -10.73
C THR A 44 5.43 -2.94 -11.41
N ASP A 45 5.51 -3.85 -12.39
CA ASP A 45 6.72 -4.06 -13.20
C ASP A 45 7.12 -2.84 -14.04
N THR A 46 6.21 -1.86 -14.15
CA THR A 46 6.42 -0.59 -14.87
C THR A 46 7.27 0.41 -14.11
N LEU A 47 7.40 0.28 -12.78
CA LEU A 47 8.23 1.18 -11.96
C LEU A 47 9.65 0.64 -11.88
N SER A 48 10.60 1.49 -12.28
CA SER A 48 11.99 1.08 -12.52
C SER A 48 12.83 1.10 -11.24
N SER A 49 12.41 1.85 -10.22
CA SER A 49 13.13 1.96 -8.95
C SER A 49 12.28 1.51 -7.76
N ILE A 50 12.91 0.88 -6.77
CA ILE A 50 12.26 0.57 -5.49
C ILE A 50 11.71 1.85 -4.83
N GLU A 51 12.41 2.98 -4.95
CA GLU A 51 11.98 4.24 -4.32
C GLU A 51 10.61 4.69 -4.86
N GLU A 52 10.38 4.53 -6.16
CA GLU A 52 9.10 4.82 -6.80
C GLU A 52 8.02 3.85 -6.33
N LYS A 53 8.33 2.54 -6.24
CA LYS A 53 7.41 1.52 -5.73
C LYS A 53 7.02 1.79 -4.27
N LEU A 54 7.98 2.21 -3.44
CA LEU A 54 7.74 2.61 -2.04
C LEU A 54 6.89 3.87 -1.94
N ALA A 55 7.17 4.89 -2.76
CA ALA A 55 6.40 6.12 -2.78
C ALA A 55 4.95 5.89 -3.20
N LEU A 56 4.73 5.04 -4.21
CA LEU A 56 3.40 4.62 -4.65
C LEU A 56 2.65 3.91 -3.52
N ASN A 57 3.27 2.90 -2.92
CA ASN A 57 2.65 2.14 -1.82
C ASN A 57 2.31 3.05 -0.64
N LYS A 58 3.18 3.99 -0.27
CA LYS A 58 2.90 4.98 0.78
C LYS A 58 1.70 5.87 0.44
N LYS A 59 1.59 6.34 -0.81
CA LYS A 59 0.45 7.15 -1.27
C LYS A 59 -0.86 6.36 -1.22
N LEU A 60 -0.81 5.07 -1.56
CA LEU A 60 -1.97 4.19 -1.49
C LEU A 60 -2.38 3.91 -0.04
N GLU A 61 -1.43 3.66 0.87
CA GLU A 61 -1.72 3.53 2.30
C GLU A 61 -2.40 4.78 2.86
N GLN A 62 -1.91 5.98 2.50
CA GLN A 62 -2.52 7.26 2.91
C GLN A 62 -3.95 7.39 2.40
N THR A 63 -4.17 7.16 1.09
CA THR A 63 -5.52 7.20 0.50
C THR A 63 -6.45 6.19 1.17
N HIS A 64 -5.98 4.98 1.43
CA HIS A 64 -6.75 3.94 2.11
C HIS A 64 -7.13 4.33 3.55
N GLN A 65 -6.20 4.95 4.28
CA GLN A 65 -6.47 5.50 5.62
C GLN A 65 -7.51 6.61 5.57
N GLU A 66 -7.41 7.53 4.61
CA GLU A 66 -8.40 8.61 4.42
C GLU A 66 -9.79 8.05 4.11
N ILE A 67 -9.89 7.07 3.22
CA ILE A 67 -11.15 6.36 2.92
C ILE A 67 -11.71 5.73 4.19
N ASN A 68 -10.89 5.04 4.99
CA ASN A 68 -11.33 4.42 6.23
C ASN A 68 -11.78 5.44 7.28
N GLN A 69 -11.12 6.59 7.38
CA GLN A 69 -11.54 7.68 8.25
C GLN A 69 -12.89 8.27 7.80
N LEU A 70 -13.08 8.48 6.49
CA LEU A 70 -14.36 8.92 5.93
C LEU A 70 -15.46 7.89 6.15
N LYS A 71 -15.20 6.59 5.97
CA LYS A 71 -16.13 5.49 6.30
C LYS A 71 -16.54 5.50 7.78
N LYS A 72 -15.59 5.73 8.69
CA LYS A 72 -15.87 5.84 10.14
C LYS A 72 -16.72 7.08 10.46
N LYS A 73 -16.38 8.25 9.92
CA LYS A 73 -17.18 9.48 10.06
C LYS A 73 -18.61 9.28 9.52
N LEU A 74 -18.75 8.65 8.36
CA LEU A 74 -20.05 8.31 7.78
C LEU A 74 -20.91 7.41 8.67
N LYS A 75 -20.30 6.45 9.40
CA LYS A 75 -21.02 5.59 10.36
C LYS A 75 -21.43 6.33 11.64
N ALA A 76 -20.62 7.29 12.09
CA ALA A 76 -20.90 8.07 13.29
C ALA A 76 -21.98 9.15 13.05
N GLU A 77 -22.15 9.60 11.82
CA GLU A 77 -23.04 10.70 11.47
C GLU A 77 -24.52 10.30 11.45
N LYS A 78 -25.32 10.92 12.31
CA LYS A 78 -26.77 10.68 12.43
C LYS A 78 -27.62 11.47 11.42
N GLN A 79 -27.09 12.57 10.86
CA GLN A 79 -27.83 13.41 9.93
C GLN A 79 -27.73 12.88 8.49
N PHE A 80 -28.88 12.55 7.89
CA PHE A 80 -28.95 11.98 6.53
C PHE A 80 -28.27 12.86 5.46
N ASN A 81 -28.51 14.17 5.48
CA ASN A 81 -27.92 15.08 4.48
C ASN A 81 -26.38 15.10 4.55
N ARG A 82 -25.80 15.13 5.75
CA ARG A 82 -24.34 15.04 5.93
C ARG A 82 -23.78 13.67 5.51
N LYS A 83 -24.55 12.60 5.75
CA LYS A 83 -24.18 11.25 5.31
C LYS A 83 -24.10 11.15 3.78
N VAL A 84 -25.03 11.79 3.07
CA VAL A 84 -25.05 11.82 1.60
C VAL A 84 -23.84 12.60 1.05
N GLU A 85 -23.50 13.76 1.61
CA GLU A 85 -22.31 14.52 1.21
C GLU A 85 -21.01 13.72 1.43
N ILE A 86 -20.87 13.06 2.59
CA ILE A 86 -19.71 12.24 2.89
C ILE A 86 -19.66 11.03 1.95
N ASN A 87 -20.80 10.38 1.66
CA ASN A 87 -20.86 9.26 0.71
C ASN A 87 -20.45 9.68 -0.71
N LEU A 88 -20.84 10.87 -1.17
CA LEU A 88 -20.45 11.39 -2.48
C LEU A 88 -18.93 11.55 -2.57
N LYS A 89 -18.31 12.23 -1.59
CA LYS A 89 -16.85 12.40 -1.51
C LYS A 89 -16.11 11.07 -1.41
N LEU A 90 -16.66 10.13 -0.66
CA LEU A 90 -16.09 8.79 -0.48
C LEU A 90 -16.14 8.01 -1.79
N LYS A 91 -17.23 8.12 -2.55
CA LYS A 91 -17.38 7.48 -3.86
C LYS A 91 -16.48 8.11 -4.92
N GLU A 92 -16.27 9.42 -4.89
CA GLU A 92 -15.29 10.10 -5.74
C GLU A 92 -13.86 9.63 -5.45
N LEU A 93 -13.47 9.55 -4.18
CA LEU A 93 -12.16 9.06 -3.77
C LEU A 93 -11.97 7.57 -4.13
N GLU A 94 -12.97 6.72 -3.90
CA GLU A 94 -12.93 5.31 -4.29
C GLU A 94 -12.82 5.13 -5.81
N ASN A 95 -13.57 5.91 -6.60
CA ASN A 95 -13.44 5.89 -8.06
C ASN A 95 -12.05 6.37 -8.51
N SER A 96 -11.50 7.40 -7.86
CA SER A 96 -10.15 7.87 -8.19
C SER A 96 -9.09 6.81 -7.87
N PHE A 97 -9.28 6.04 -6.80
CA PHE A 97 -8.38 4.96 -6.39
C PHE A 97 -8.45 3.76 -7.35
N LEU A 98 -9.65 3.36 -7.77
CA LEU A 98 -9.90 2.27 -8.73
C LEU A 98 -9.32 2.52 -10.14
N ILE A 99 -8.98 3.75 -10.49
CA ILE A 99 -8.33 4.08 -11.77
C ILE A 99 -6.80 3.82 -11.71
N PHE A 100 -6.24 3.63 -10.50
CA PHE A 100 -4.82 3.35 -10.29
C PHE A 100 -4.51 1.86 -10.03
N ASP A 101 -5.52 0.99 -9.91
CA ASP A 101 -5.39 -0.48 -9.81
C ASP A 101 -5.37 -1.16 -11.20
#